data_AF-A0A7S1YQL7-F1
#
_entry.id   AF-A0A7S1YQL7-F1
#
_cell.length_a   1.000
_cell.length_b   1.000
_cell.length_c   1.000
_cell.angle_alpha   90.00
_cell.angle_beta   90.00
_cell.angle_gamma   90.00
#
_symmetry.space_group_name_H-M   'P 1'
#
loop_
_entity.id
_entity.type
_entity.pdbx_description
1 polymer ?
#
loop_
_entity_poly.entity_id
_entity_poly.type
_entity_poly.pdbx_seq_one_letter_code
_entity_poly.pdbx_strand_id
1 'polypeptide(L)'
;DLMEAEDIASLLSSFSRRSSTTSAASSPSTDASTATQTNQEEKEVETGDDDHDDGDIQLETQGVESLPQHQPQLQSLRSLNSVGNGITVAMVAVALGFACCENLVYIFVYTPPNLELQLTTLFSRSIFPVHPLCAAIQSIGVCRRDLEKEKHIQLGRIVLPSVILHGTFDFSLMVMTFLNMYNILSNGGDPAAEMDLEEEFSMDLFLEIMPSLLVALGVVIVGWIYFVVGSRLQKARLDALDIEEGAALISDASIV
;
A
#
# COMPACT_ATOMS: atom_id res chain seq x y z
N ASP A 1 15.42 -28.99 -25.35
CA ASP A 1 15.32 -27.51 -25.25
C ASP A 1 14.40 -26.82 -26.25
N LEU A 2 13.34 -27.48 -26.75
CA LEU A 2 12.25 -26.82 -27.50
C LEU A 2 10.89 -26.97 -26.81
N MET A 3 10.82 -27.70 -25.68
CA MET A 3 9.58 -27.97 -24.95
C MET A 3 9.21 -26.88 -23.94
N GLU A 4 10.14 -26.05 -23.47
CA GLU A 4 9.84 -25.00 -22.49
C GLU A 4 9.29 -23.71 -23.10
N ALA A 5 9.58 -23.43 -24.38
CA ALA A 5 9.12 -22.20 -25.04
C ALA A 5 7.61 -22.20 -25.33
N GLU A 6 7.00 -23.37 -25.60
CA GLU A 6 5.57 -23.47 -25.85
C GLU A 6 4.73 -23.35 -24.56
N ASP A 7 5.25 -23.84 -23.43
CA ASP A 7 4.57 -23.73 -22.14
C ASP A 7 4.56 -22.30 -21.60
N ILE A 8 5.64 -21.53 -21.82
CA ILE A 8 5.70 -20.11 -21.45
C ILE A 8 4.73 -19.29 -22.33
N ALA A 9 4.63 -19.60 -23.63
CA ALA A 9 3.67 -18.95 -24.53
C ALA A 9 2.21 -19.27 -24.14
N SER A 10 1.93 -20.50 -23.71
CA SER A 10 0.63 -20.94 -23.21
C SER A 10 0.23 -20.19 -21.93
N LEU A 11 1.15 -20.04 -20.98
CA LEU A 11 0.95 -19.29 -19.73
C LEU A 11 0.71 -17.79 -19.97
N LEU A 12 1.43 -17.17 -20.90
CA LEU A 12 1.22 -15.76 -21.24
C LEU A 12 -0.11 -15.52 -21.98
N SER A 13 -0.53 -16.47 -22.83
CA SER A 13 -1.81 -16.38 -23.54
C SER A 13 -3.03 -16.51 -22.60
N SER A 14 -2.90 -17.29 -21.53
CA SER A 14 -3.95 -17.48 -20.52
C SER A 14 -4.06 -16.28 -19.58
N PHE A 15 -2.96 -15.58 -19.29
CA PHE A 15 -3.00 -14.31 -18.54
C PHE A 15 -3.65 -13.18 -19.35
N SER A 16 -3.38 -13.10 -20.66
CA SER A 16 -3.97 -12.07 -21.52
C SER A 16 -5.48 -12.21 -21.72
N ARG A 17 -6.06 -13.41 -21.56
CA ARG A 17 -7.52 -13.64 -21.65
C ARG A 17 -8.29 -13.23 -20.39
N ARG A 18 -7.61 -13.05 -19.25
CA ARG A 18 -8.28 -12.69 -17.99
C ARG A 18 -8.45 -11.17 -17.80
N SER A 19 -7.82 -10.35 -18.65
CA SER A 19 -7.86 -8.88 -18.55
C SER A 19 -9.03 -8.22 -19.31
N SER A 20 -9.84 -8.96 -20.07
CA SER A 20 -10.82 -8.38 -21.01
C SER A 20 -12.30 -8.55 -20.62
N THR A 21 -12.60 -8.90 -19.36
CA THR A 21 -13.98 -8.98 -18.85
C THR A 21 -14.22 -8.10 -17.63
N THR A 22 -14.01 -6.80 -17.73
CA THR A 22 -14.64 -5.80 -16.82
C THR A 22 -14.76 -4.46 -17.54
N SER A 23 -15.74 -4.35 -18.43
CA SER A 23 -16.24 -3.06 -18.92
C SER A 23 -17.64 -3.22 -19.48
N ALA A 24 -18.62 -3.21 -18.58
CA ALA A 24 -19.99 -2.80 -18.88
C ALA A 24 -20.55 -2.08 -17.65
N ALA A 25 -20.81 -0.79 -17.84
CA ALA A 25 -21.38 0.10 -16.85
C ALA A 25 -22.82 -0.31 -16.49
N SER A 26 -23.13 -0.30 -15.20
CA SER A 26 -24.47 -0.01 -14.70
C SER A 26 -24.35 0.93 -13.50
N SER A 27 -25.07 2.03 -13.57
CA SER A 27 -25.17 3.06 -12.54
C SER A 27 -25.80 2.48 -11.26
N PRO A 28 -25.28 2.76 -10.05
CA PRO A 28 -26.02 2.52 -8.83
C PRO A 28 -26.68 3.82 -8.35
N SER A 29 -28.01 3.76 -8.27
CA SER A 29 -28.82 4.58 -7.39
C SER A 29 -28.30 4.52 -5.96
N THR A 30 -28.39 5.66 -5.28
CA THR A 30 -28.49 5.79 -3.83
C THR A 30 -29.28 4.63 -3.20
N ASP A 31 -28.68 3.92 -2.24
CA ASP A 31 -29.26 3.71 -0.90
C ASP A 31 -28.34 2.86 0.02
N ALA A 32 -28.30 3.29 1.28
CA ALA A 32 -28.13 2.52 2.52
C ALA A 32 -26.89 1.62 2.76
N SER A 33 -26.04 2.09 3.68
CA SER A 33 -25.76 1.49 4.99
C SER A 33 -25.49 -0.03 5.08
N THR A 34 -24.22 -0.42 5.21
CA THR A 34 -23.84 -1.66 5.90
C THR A 34 -22.53 -1.46 6.67
N ALA A 35 -22.62 -1.48 7.99
CA ALA A 35 -21.50 -1.57 8.91
C ALA A 35 -21.01 -3.03 8.96
N THR A 36 -19.72 -3.26 8.74
CA THR A 36 -19.08 -4.56 8.95
C THR A 36 -18.50 -4.59 10.36
N GLN A 37 -19.15 -5.36 11.24
CA GLN A 37 -18.57 -5.84 12.49
C GLN A 37 -17.53 -6.93 12.17
N THR A 38 -16.28 -6.69 12.52
CA THR A 38 -15.25 -7.72 12.67
C THR A 38 -15.44 -8.40 14.02
N ASN A 39 -15.92 -9.64 14.00
CA ASN A 39 -15.81 -10.55 15.13
C ASN A 39 -14.38 -11.08 15.23
N GLN A 40 -13.74 -10.82 16.37
CA GLN A 40 -12.62 -11.62 16.87
C GLN A 40 -13.18 -12.96 17.35
N GLU A 41 -12.65 -14.05 16.82
CA GLU A 41 -12.87 -15.39 17.35
C GLU A 41 -11.55 -15.82 18.00
N GLU A 42 -11.49 -15.69 19.32
CA GLU A 42 -10.49 -16.32 20.18
C GLU A 42 -10.75 -17.82 20.18
N LYS A 43 -9.74 -18.59 19.78
CA LYS A 43 -9.72 -20.05 19.89
C LYS A 43 -8.81 -20.42 21.04
N GLU A 44 -9.36 -20.55 22.24
CA GLU A 44 -8.69 -21.18 23.37
C GLU A 44 -9.28 -22.55 23.68
N VAL A 45 -8.36 -23.51 23.70
CA VAL A 45 -8.16 -24.56 24.70
C VAL A 45 -9.32 -25.51 25.00
N GLU A 46 -9.09 -26.72 24.50
CA GLU A 46 -9.78 -27.98 24.75
C GLU A 46 -9.45 -28.52 26.15
N THR A 47 -10.46 -28.60 27.02
CA THR A 47 -10.60 -29.53 28.16
C THR A 47 -12.11 -29.70 28.35
N GLY A 48 -12.72 -30.86 28.10
CA GLY A 48 -12.64 -32.03 28.96
C GLY A 48 -14.01 -32.23 29.61
N ASP A 49 -14.65 -33.36 29.30
CA ASP A 49 -15.81 -34.04 29.89
C ASP A 49 -16.73 -33.28 30.87
N ASP A 50 -18.03 -33.27 30.58
CA ASP A 50 -19.04 -33.82 31.50
C ASP A 50 -20.44 -33.84 30.85
N ASP A 51 -21.06 -35.02 30.89
CA ASP A 51 -22.45 -35.30 30.53
C ASP A 51 -23.42 -34.47 31.40
N HIS A 52 -24.37 -33.73 30.80
CA HIS A 52 -25.65 -33.22 31.35
C HIS A 52 -26.25 -32.26 30.32
N ASP A 53 -27.54 -32.03 30.12
CA ASP A 53 -28.83 -32.55 30.58
C ASP A 53 -29.82 -31.85 29.60
N ASP A 54 -30.74 -32.59 28.98
CA ASP A 54 -31.66 -32.08 27.95
C ASP A 54 -32.70 -31.14 28.59
N GLY A 55 -32.37 -29.85 28.64
CA GLY A 55 -33.28 -28.77 29.00
C GLY A 55 -33.78 -28.04 27.75
N ASP A 56 -34.99 -28.37 27.30
CA ASP A 56 -35.76 -27.61 26.30
C ASP A 56 -35.96 -26.15 26.75
N ILE A 57 -35.09 -25.26 26.27
CA ILE A 57 -35.28 -23.82 26.41
C ILE A 57 -36.20 -23.35 25.29
N GLN A 58 -37.48 -23.15 25.63
CA GLN A 58 -38.43 -22.41 24.81
C GLN A 58 -37.92 -20.98 24.63
N LEU A 59 -37.36 -20.70 23.46
CA LEU A 59 -36.95 -19.37 23.03
C LEU A 59 -38.21 -18.53 22.74
N GLU A 60 -38.79 -17.94 23.78
CA GLU A 60 -39.78 -16.87 23.62
C GLU A 60 -39.12 -15.71 22.86
N THR A 61 -39.53 -15.56 21.61
CA THR A 61 -39.18 -14.45 20.74
C THR A 61 -39.94 -13.22 21.23
N GLN A 62 -39.48 -12.63 22.35
CA GLN A 62 -40.02 -11.37 22.85
C GLN A 62 -39.62 -10.25 21.89
N GLY A 63 -40.63 -9.51 21.46
CA GLY A 63 -40.58 -8.53 20.39
C GLY A 63 -39.40 -7.57 20.55
N VAL A 64 -38.63 -7.45 19.46
CA VAL A 64 -37.68 -6.36 19.25
C VAL A 64 -38.50 -5.08 19.19
N GLU A 65 -38.70 -4.47 20.35
CA GLU A 65 -39.23 -3.13 20.51
C GLU A 65 -38.30 -2.21 19.71
N SER A 66 -38.83 -1.66 18.61
CA SER A 66 -38.12 -0.80 17.68
C SER A 66 -37.67 0.47 18.42
N LEU A 67 -36.46 0.43 18.96
CA LEU A 67 -35.76 1.57 19.54
C LEU A 67 -35.79 2.75 18.56
N PRO A 68 -36.07 3.98 19.02
CA PRO A 68 -36.17 5.15 18.16
C PRO A 68 -34.83 5.42 17.47
N GLN A 69 -34.77 5.01 16.21
CA GLN A 69 -33.62 5.09 15.32
C GLN A 69 -33.50 6.49 14.72
N HIS A 70 -33.39 7.53 15.55
CA HIS A 70 -33.06 8.88 15.07
C HIS A 70 -32.58 9.81 16.19
N GLN A 71 -31.38 9.56 16.71
CA GLN A 71 -30.57 10.67 17.23
C GLN A 71 -29.71 11.19 16.09
N PRO A 72 -30.04 12.35 15.48
CA PRO A 72 -29.15 13.01 14.56
C PRO A 72 -27.91 13.44 15.34
N GLN A 73 -26.83 12.72 15.09
CA GLN A 73 -25.50 13.27 14.91
C GLN A 73 -24.94 14.14 16.05
N LEU A 74 -24.76 13.54 17.22
CA LEU A 74 -23.48 13.71 17.91
C LEU A 74 -22.49 12.73 17.29
N GLN A 75 -22.21 12.90 15.97
CA GLN A 75 -20.94 12.40 15.45
C GLN A 75 -19.90 13.17 16.26
N SER A 76 -19.35 12.49 17.27
CA SER A 76 -18.18 12.95 18.01
C SER A 76 -17.25 13.60 16.99
N LEU A 77 -17.08 14.92 17.12
CA LEU A 77 -16.31 15.76 16.20
C LEU A 77 -14.87 15.23 16.21
N ARG A 78 -14.63 14.18 15.41
CA ARG A 78 -13.30 13.66 15.19
C ARG A 78 -12.55 14.80 14.51
N SER A 79 -11.46 15.23 15.12
CA SER A 79 -10.59 16.22 14.51
C SER A 79 -10.23 15.79 13.10
N LEU A 80 -10.18 16.75 12.17
CA LEU A 80 -9.81 16.49 10.79
C LEU A 80 -8.42 15.84 10.70
N ASN A 81 -7.53 16.14 11.65
CA ASN A 81 -6.25 15.46 11.80
C ASN A 81 -6.38 13.96 12.04
N SER A 82 -7.31 13.53 12.91
CA SER A 82 -7.55 12.11 13.19
C SER A 82 -8.02 11.39 11.92
N VAL A 83 -8.92 12.03 11.17
CA VAL A 83 -9.43 11.50 9.90
C VAL A 83 -8.32 11.43 8.85
N GLY A 84 -7.52 12.49 8.69
CA GLY A 84 -6.41 12.54 7.72
C GLY A 84 -5.30 11.52 8.03
N ASN A 85 -5.00 11.30 9.31
CA ASN A 85 -4.08 10.24 9.75
C ASN A 85 -4.63 8.86 9.39
N GLY A 86 -5.94 8.63 9.60
CA GLY A 86 -6.61 7.38 9.22
C GLY A 86 -6.51 7.10 7.71
N ILE A 87 -6.76 8.12 6.87
CA ILE A 87 -6.60 8.01 5.41
C ILE A 87 -5.16 7.63 5.04
N THR A 88 -4.18 8.32 5.64
CA THR A 88 -2.76 8.07 5.36
C THR A 88 -2.35 6.65 5.75
N VAL A 89 -2.72 6.19 6.95
CA VAL A 89 -2.42 4.82 7.42
C VAL A 89 -3.06 3.78 6.51
N ALA A 90 -4.32 3.98 6.11
CA ALA A 90 -5.01 3.05 5.21
C ALA A 90 -4.30 2.96 3.85
N MET A 91 -3.93 4.09 3.24
CA MET A 91 -3.20 4.11 1.97
C MET A 91 -1.83 3.44 2.07
N VAL A 92 -1.08 3.71 3.14
CA VAL A 92 0.24 3.10 3.39
C VAL A 92 0.12 1.59 3.60
N ALA A 93 -0.87 1.12 4.36
CA ALA A 93 -1.09 -0.30 4.59
C ALA A 93 -1.42 -1.05 3.29
N VAL A 94 -2.27 -0.47 2.44
CA VAL A 94 -2.59 -1.03 1.11
C VAL A 94 -1.34 -1.10 0.23
N ALA A 95 -0.56 -0.02 0.16
CA ALA A 95 0.67 0.01 -0.62
C ALA A 95 1.72 -1.00 -0.12
N LEU A 96 1.82 -1.20 1.19
CA LEU A 96 2.69 -2.22 1.78
C LEU A 96 2.24 -3.63 1.40
N GLY A 97 0.93 -3.89 1.39
CA GLY A 97 0.37 -5.16 0.92
C GLY A 97 0.74 -5.45 -0.54
N PHE A 98 0.61 -4.45 -1.42
CA PHE A 98 1.02 -4.60 -2.82
C PHE A 98 2.53 -4.82 -2.97
N ALA A 99 3.36 -4.06 -2.26
CA ALA A 99 4.81 -4.24 -2.27
C ALA A 99 5.23 -5.64 -1.78
N CYS A 100 4.55 -6.17 -0.76
CA CYS A 100 4.76 -7.53 -0.28
C CYS A 100 4.42 -8.55 -1.37
N CYS A 101 3.23 -8.46 -1.97
CA CYS A 101 2.83 -9.34 -3.06
C CYS A 101 3.80 -9.28 -4.25
N GLU A 102 4.24 -8.08 -4.62
CA GLU A 102 5.23 -7.88 -5.69
C GLU A 102 6.55 -8.58 -5.36
N ASN A 103 7.07 -8.39 -4.14
CA ASN A 103 8.30 -9.03 -3.69
C ASN A 103 8.20 -10.57 -3.69
N LEU A 104 7.05 -11.13 -3.31
CA LEU A 104 6.81 -12.59 -3.37
C LEU A 104 6.82 -13.10 -4.81
N VAL A 105 6.20 -12.38 -5.75
CA VAL A 105 6.24 -12.74 -7.18
C VAL A 105 7.69 -12.70 -7.69
N TYR A 106 8.48 -11.69 -7.32
CA TYR A 106 9.89 -11.62 -7.71
C TYR A 106 10.71 -12.81 -7.24
N ILE A 107 10.55 -13.20 -5.98
CA ILE A 107 11.29 -14.34 -5.41
C ILE A 107 10.85 -15.65 -6.07
N PHE A 108 9.54 -15.92 -6.12
CA PHE A 108 9.03 -17.24 -6.50
C PHE A 108 8.90 -17.46 -8.00
N VAL A 109 8.82 -16.39 -8.81
CA VAL A 109 8.60 -16.51 -10.26
C VAL A 109 9.84 -16.13 -11.06
N TYR A 110 10.56 -15.09 -10.64
CA TYR A 110 11.63 -14.50 -11.45
C TYR A 110 13.04 -14.85 -11.00
N THR A 111 13.23 -15.32 -9.77
CA THR A 111 14.56 -15.63 -9.25
C THR A 111 14.82 -17.13 -9.40
N PRO A 112 15.97 -17.54 -10.00
CA PRO A 112 16.41 -18.94 -9.97
C PRO A 112 16.46 -19.50 -8.55
N PRO A 113 16.48 -20.83 -8.35
CA PRO A 113 16.48 -21.47 -7.03
C PRO A 113 17.82 -21.31 -6.30
N ASN A 114 18.26 -20.07 -6.07
CA ASN A 114 19.40 -19.69 -5.24
C ASN A 114 18.88 -18.88 -4.06
N LEU A 115 18.96 -19.46 -2.86
CA LEU A 115 18.41 -18.86 -1.64
C LEU A 115 19.12 -17.55 -1.25
N GLU A 116 20.41 -17.43 -1.51
CA GLU A 116 21.19 -16.23 -1.15
C GLU A 116 20.82 -15.04 -2.04
N LEU A 117 20.69 -15.26 -3.35
CA LEU A 117 20.26 -14.22 -4.29
C LEU A 117 18.82 -13.78 -4.01
N GLN A 118 17.92 -14.72 -3.69
CA GLN A 118 16.54 -14.44 -3.30
C GLN A 118 16.48 -13.59 -2.03
N LEU A 119 17.26 -13.94 -1.00
CA LEU A 119 17.27 -13.22 0.27
C LEU A 119 17.87 -11.82 0.13
N THR A 120 18.94 -11.67 -0.66
CA THR A 120 19.59 -10.37 -0.93
C THR A 120 18.68 -9.45 -1.75
N THR A 121 18.00 -9.99 -2.76
CA THR A 121 17.00 -9.26 -3.54
C THR A 121 15.81 -8.84 -2.67
N LEU A 122 15.33 -9.74 -1.81
CA LEU A 122 14.26 -9.42 -0.87
C LEU A 122 14.68 -8.31 0.11
N PHE A 123 15.88 -8.42 0.66
CA PHE A 123 16.43 -7.46 1.62
C PHE A 123 16.61 -6.08 0.99
N SER A 124 17.23 -6.00 -0.19
CA SER A 124 17.42 -4.74 -0.91
C SER A 124 16.08 -4.07 -1.25
N ARG A 125 15.07 -4.83 -1.69
CA ARG A 125 13.72 -4.31 -1.95
C ARG A 125 12.94 -3.93 -0.69
N SER A 126 13.25 -4.53 0.45
CA SER A 126 12.60 -4.23 1.74
C SER A 126 13.17 -2.98 2.44
N ILE A 127 14.45 -2.65 2.21
CA ILE A 127 15.09 -1.46 2.79
C ILE A 127 14.53 -0.16 2.23
N PHE A 128 14.04 -0.17 0.98
CA PHE A 128 13.53 1.01 0.31
C PHE A 128 12.00 0.92 0.18
N PRO A 129 11.22 1.38 1.18
CA PRO A 129 9.76 1.33 1.16
C PRO A 129 9.19 2.43 0.24
N VAL A 130 9.53 2.39 -1.05
CA VAL A 130 9.13 3.39 -2.04
C VAL A 130 7.61 3.40 -2.21
N HIS A 131 6.95 2.23 -2.23
CA HIS A 131 5.49 2.19 -2.36
C HIS A 131 4.77 2.81 -1.15
N PRO A 132 5.08 2.43 0.12
CA PRO A 132 4.57 3.14 1.30
C PRO A 132 4.83 4.65 1.27
N LEU A 133 6.02 5.08 0.89
CA LEU A 133 6.37 6.50 0.81
C LEU A 133 5.55 7.24 -0.25
N CYS A 134 5.42 6.66 -1.44
CA CYS A 134 4.59 7.19 -2.53
C CYS A 134 3.12 7.31 -2.13
N ALA A 135 2.59 6.32 -1.41
CA ALA A 135 1.22 6.34 -0.89
C ALA A 135 1.03 7.43 0.19
N ALA A 136 2.01 7.60 1.08
CA ALA A 136 2.01 8.67 2.07
C ALA A 136 2.09 10.07 1.44
N ILE A 137 2.83 10.23 0.34
CA ILE A 137 2.86 11.50 -0.43
C ILE A 137 1.50 11.76 -1.10
N GLN A 138 0.88 10.74 -1.70
CA GLN A 138 -0.45 10.86 -2.31
C GLN A 138 -1.53 11.18 -1.28
N SER A 139 -1.44 10.62 -0.07
CA SER A 139 -2.44 10.84 0.98
C SER A 139 -2.54 12.32 1.39
N ILE A 140 -1.44 13.08 1.32
CA ILE A 140 -1.46 14.53 1.55
C ILE A 140 -2.40 15.21 0.54
N GLY A 141 -2.28 14.85 -0.74
CA GLY A 141 -3.13 15.41 -1.80
C GLY A 141 -4.59 14.97 -1.68
N VAL A 142 -4.85 13.73 -1.27
CA VAL A 142 -6.20 13.23 -0.97
C VAL A 142 -6.83 14.01 0.18
N CYS A 143 -6.11 14.18 1.29
CA CYS A 143 -6.60 14.94 2.44
C CYS A 143 -6.83 16.42 2.10
N ARG A 144 -6.00 17.04 1.26
CA ARG A 144 -6.25 18.41 0.75
C ARG A 144 -7.55 18.51 -0.05
N ARG A 145 -7.79 17.55 -0.94
CA ARG A 145 -9.00 17.54 -1.77
C ARG A 145 -10.26 17.29 -0.93
N ASP A 146 -10.20 16.29 -0.04
CA ASP A 146 -11.37 15.73 0.62
C ASP A 146 -11.67 16.40 1.98
N LEU A 147 -10.65 16.74 2.76
CA LEU A 147 -10.81 17.39 4.08
C LEU A 147 -10.72 18.91 4.00
N GLU A 148 -9.74 19.45 3.25
CA GLU A 148 -9.57 20.90 3.09
C GLU A 148 -10.52 21.50 2.02
N LYS A 149 -11.38 20.66 1.40
CA LYS A 149 -12.39 21.04 0.40
C LYS A 149 -11.82 21.78 -0.83
N GLU A 150 -10.53 21.59 -1.14
CA GLU A 150 -9.86 22.17 -2.30
C GLU A 150 -10.22 21.44 -3.60
N LYS A 151 -11.46 21.61 -4.09
CA LYS A 151 -12.02 20.91 -5.28
C LYS A 151 -11.25 21.10 -6.58
N HIS A 152 -10.39 22.12 -6.66
CA HIS A 152 -9.58 22.42 -7.84
C HIS A 152 -8.34 21.51 -7.97
N ILE A 153 -8.00 20.75 -6.93
CA ILE A 153 -6.91 19.76 -7.00
C ILE A 153 -7.39 18.55 -7.79
N GLN A 154 -6.92 18.46 -9.03
CA GLN A 154 -7.15 17.32 -9.90
C GLN A 154 -6.31 16.12 -9.47
N LEU A 155 -6.81 14.90 -9.74
CA LEU A 155 -6.15 13.63 -9.43
C LEU A 155 -4.70 13.58 -9.97
N GLY A 156 -4.47 14.12 -11.17
CA GLY A 156 -3.14 14.17 -11.76
C GLY A 156 -2.10 14.87 -10.89
N ARG A 157 -2.48 15.97 -10.19
CA ARG A 157 -1.56 16.69 -9.29
C ARG A 157 -1.25 15.92 -8.00
N ILE A 158 -2.16 15.05 -7.57
CA ILE A 158 -1.98 14.19 -6.40
C ILE A 158 -1.01 13.03 -6.75
N VAL A 159 -1.17 12.44 -7.93
CA VAL A 159 -0.43 11.24 -8.35
C VAL A 159 0.95 11.57 -8.93
N LEU A 160 1.10 12.70 -9.62
CA LEU A 160 2.33 13.11 -10.30
C LEU A 160 3.61 13.05 -9.45
N PRO A 161 3.69 13.62 -8.22
CA PRO A 161 4.94 13.58 -7.44
C PRO A 161 5.38 12.15 -7.12
N SER A 162 4.43 11.26 -6.83
CA SER A 162 4.73 9.85 -6.55
C SER A 162 5.13 9.08 -7.80
N VAL A 163 4.56 9.39 -8.97
CA VAL A 163 4.99 8.79 -10.25
C VAL A 163 6.42 9.20 -10.59
N ILE A 164 6.77 10.47 -10.40
CA ILE A 164 8.15 10.95 -10.62
C ILE A 164 9.11 10.28 -9.63
N LEU A 165 8.76 10.23 -8.34
CA LEU A 165 9.61 9.62 -7.32
C LEU A 165 9.81 8.13 -7.55
N HIS A 166 8.73 7.38 -7.80
CA HIS A 166 8.79 5.96 -8.10
C HIS A 166 9.55 5.68 -9.41
N GLY A 167 9.21 6.41 -10.48
CA GLY A 167 9.84 6.22 -11.78
C GLY A 167 11.34 6.55 -11.78
N THR A 168 11.77 7.56 -11.03
CA THR A 168 13.20 7.88 -10.89
C THR A 168 13.95 6.84 -10.06
N PHE A 169 13.31 6.26 -9.05
CA PHE A 169 13.86 5.12 -8.31
C PHE A 169 14.04 3.90 -9.21
N ASP A 170 13.00 3.47 -9.93
CA ASP A 170 13.07 2.33 -10.86
C ASP A 170 14.08 2.55 -11.98
N PHE A 171 14.10 3.76 -12.55
CA PHE A 171 15.07 4.14 -13.56
C PHE A 171 16.51 3.99 -13.05
N SER A 172 16.77 4.37 -11.80
CA SER A 172 18.10 4.24 -11.18
C SER A 172 18.51 2.77 -11.04
N LEU A 173 17.57 1.89 -10.67
CA LEU A 173 17.82 0.44 -10.59
C LEU A 173 18.04 -0.17 -11.99
N MET A 174 17.26 0.22 -13.00
CA MET A 174 17.45 -0.28 -14.36
C MET A 174 18.79 0.16 -14.96
N VAL A 175 19.20 1.42 -14.74
CA VAL A 175 20.51 1.92 -15.19
C VAL A 175 21.64 1.13 -14.53
N MET A 176 21.51 0.81 -13.24
CA MET A 176 22.48 -0.03 -12.53
C MET A 176 22.62 -1.41 -13.17
N THR A 177 21.50 -2.13 -13.36
CA THR A 177 21.51 -3.46 -13.97
C THR A 177 22.10 -3.41 -15.39
N PHE A 178 21.79 -2.35 -16.14
CA PHE A 178 22.34 -2.14 -17.49
C PHE A 178 23.86 -1.91 -17.49
N LEU A 179 24.38 -1.07 -16.57
CA LEU A 179 25.81 -0.80 -16.48
C LEU A 179 26.61 -2.04 -16.05
N ASN A 180 26.09 -2.81 -15.10
CA ASN A 180 26.71 -4.08 -14.68
C ASN A 180 26.79 -5.05 -15.88
N MET A 181 25.67 -5.27 -16.57
CA MET A 181 25.63 -6.10 -17.78
C MET A 181 26.61 -5.62 -18.86
N TYR A 182 26.71 -4.29 -19.06
CA TYR A 182 27.65 -3.71 -20.02
C TYR A 182 29.11 -3.98 -19.64
N ASN A 183 29.46 -3.87 -18.35
CA ASN A 183 30.82 -4.13 -17.87
C ASN A 183 31.23 -5.59 -18.10
N ILE A 184 30.37 -6.56 -17.77
CA ILE A 184 30.58 -8.00 -18.02
C ILE A 184 30.89 -8.25 -19.51
N LEU A 185 30.01 -7.74 -20.40
CA LEU A 185 30.18 -7.87 -21.85
C LEU A 185 31.46 -7.22 -22.36
N SER A 186 31.82 -6.05 -21.83
CA SER A 186 33.01 -5.30 -22.26
C SER A 186 34.32 -5.97 -21.87
N ASN A 187 34.33 -6.72 -20.76
CA ASN A 187 35.48 -7.48 -20.29
C ASN A 187 35.61 -8.86 -20.97
N GLY A 188 34.71 -9.18 -21.91
CA GLY A 188 34.69 -10.46 -22.61
C GLY A 188 34.16 -11.61 -21.76
N GLY A 189 33.47 -11.31 -20.65
CA GLY A 189 32.77 -12.29 -19.83
C GLY A 189 31.55 -12.84 -20.58
N ASP A 190 31.28 -14.13 -20.42
CA ASP A 190 30.02 -14.72 -20.84
C ASP A 190 28.98 -14.45 -19.74
N PRO A 191 27.95 -13.61 -19.99
CA PRO A 191 26.95 -13.27 -18.99
C PRO A 191 26.16 -14.49 -18.51
N ALA A 192 26.11 -15.58 -19.30
CA ALA A 192 25.50 -16.83 -18.88
C ALA A 192 26.38 -17.63 -17.91
N ALA A 193 27.71 -17.51 -18.02
CA ALA A 193 28.66 -18.22 -17.17
C ALA A 193 28.88 -17.53 -15.81
N GLU A 194 28.83 -16.19 -15.76
CA GLU A 194 28.97 -15.44 -14.50
C GLU A 194 27.70 -15.46 -13.63
N MET A 195 26.53 -15.69 -14.22
CA MET A 195 25.28 -15.84 -13.46
C MET A 195 25.22 -17.14 -12.63
N ASP A 196 26.08 -18.11 -12.95
CA ASP A 196 26.11 -19.46 -12.36
C ASP A 196 27.25 -19.64 -11.35
N LEU A 197 28.14 -18.65 -11.24
CA LEU A 197 29.20 -18.65 -10.24
C LEU A 197 28.66 -18.05 -8.95
N GLU A 198 28.75 -18.83 -7.86
CA GLU A 198 28.67 -18.34 -6.49
C GLU A 198 29.77 -17.30 -6.28
N GLU A 199 29.57 -16.07 -6.75
CA GLU A 199 30.44 -14.96 -6.42
C GLU A 199 30.31 -14.74 -4.91
N GLU A 200 31.31 -15.18 -4.16
CA GLU A 200 31.61 -14.62 -2.85
C GLU A 200 31.48 -13.10 -2.99
N PHE A 201 30.54 -12.51 -2.26
CA PHE A 201 30.26 -11.08 -2.23
C PHE A 201 31.57 -10.28 -2.16
N SER A 202 32.06 -9.85 -3.32
CA SER A 202 33.37 -9.24 -3.43
C SER A 202 33.27 -7.77 -3.11
N MET A 203 34.31 -7.21 -2.49
CA MET A 203 34.34 -5.78 -2.22
C MET A 203 34.28 -4.94 -3.50
N ASP A 204 34.73 -5.51 -4.62
CA ASP A 204 34.70 -4.85 -5.93
C ASP A 204 33.27 -4.75 -6.47
N LEU A 205 32.48 -5.84 -6.37
CA LEU A 205 31.05 -5.82 -6.69
C LEU A 205 30.31 -4.79 -5.82
N PHE A 206 30.60 -4.75 -4.52
CA PHE A 206 30.00 -3.75 -3.63
C PHE A 206 30.34 -2.31 -4.04
N LEU A 207 31.60 -2.02 -4.37
CA LEU A 207 32.03 -0.69 -4.81
C LEU A 207 31.41 -0.28 -6.15
N GLU A 208 31.12 -1.24 -7.03
CA GLU A 208 30.45 -1.01 -8.30
C GLU A 208 28.94 -0.71 -8.13
N ILE A 209 28.29 -1.41 -7.20
CA ILE A 209 26.86 -1.23 -6.87
C ILE A 209 26.62 0.03 -6.00
N MET A 210 27.62 0.47 -5.23
CA MET A 210 27.48 1.55 -4.27
C MET A 210 26.93 2.88 -4.85
N PRO A 211 27.41 3.40 -6.00
CA PRO A 211 26.93 4.67 -6.54
C PRO A 211 25.43 4.67 -6.87
N SER A 212 24.90 3.59 -7.46
CA SER A 212 23.48 3.51 -7.78
C SER A 212 22.62 3.41 -6.52
N LEU A 213 23.09 2.65 -5.53
CA LEU A 213 22.41 2.54 -4.23
C LEU A 213 22.39 3.88 -3.50
N LEU A 214 23.46 4.68 -3.60
CA LEU A 214 23.51 6.04 -3.07
C LEU A 214 22.53 6.99 -3.79
N VAL A 215 22.40 6.88 -5.12
CA VAL A 215 21.41 7.65 -5.89
C VAL A 215 19.99 7.26 -5.49
N ALA A 216 19.68 5.95 -5.42
CA ALA A 216 18.38 5.44 -5.01
C ALA A 216 18.03 5.87 -3.57
N LEU A 217 18.99 5.76 -2.64
CA LEU A 217 18.84 6.26 -1.27
C LEU A 217 18.59 7.78 -1.25
N GLY A 218 19.31 8.55 -2.07
CA GLY A 218 19.11 9.99 -2.22
C GLY A 218 17.69 10.33 -2.66
N VAL A 219 17.13 9.62 -3.64
CA VAL A 219 15.74 9.79 -4.10
C VAL A 219 14.75 9.52 -2.96
N VAL A 220 14.96 8.44 -2.20
CA VAL A 220 14.10 8.09 -1.04
C VAL A 220 14.19 9.16 0.05
N ILE A 221 15.39 9.64 0.38
CA ILE A 221 15.59 10.71 1.37
C ILE A 221 14.87 12.00 0.94
N VAL A 222 14.99 12.38 -0.34
CA VAL A 222 14.29 13.57 -0.87
C VAL A 222 12.77 13.40 -0.75
N GLY A 223 12.23 12.23 -1.09
CA GLY A 223 10.81 11.92 -0.89
C GLY A 223 10.37 11.98 0.56
N TRP A 224 11.18 11.44 1.46
CA TRP A 224 10.91 11.45 2.89
C TRP A 224 10.89 12.89 3.45
N ILE A 225 11.87 13.72 3.08
CA ILE A 225 11.90 15.15 3.46
C ILE A 225 10.65 15.85 2.92
N TYR A 226 10.31 15.62 1.65
CA TYR A 226 9.10 16.18 1.03
C TYR A 226 7.84 15.80 1.82
N PHE A 227 7.70 14.52 2.18
CA PHE A 227 6.58 14.03 2.99
C PHE A 227 6.54 14.67 4.39
N VAL A 228 7.67 14.74 5.10
CA VAL A 228 7.73 15.32 6.46
C VAL A 228 7.34 16.80 6.45
N VAL A 229 7.83 17.57 5.47
CA VAL A 229 7.46 18.99 5.33
C VAL A 229 5.98 19.11 4.96
N GLY A 230 5.52 18.34 3.97
CA GLY A 230 4.14 18.37 3.49
C GLY A 230 3.11 17.99 4.56
N SER A 231 3.38 16.93 5.33
CA SER A 231 2.52 16.44 6.42
C SER A 231 2.44 17.43 7.59
N ARG A 232 3.54 18.09 7.94
CA ARG A 232 3.54 19.16 8.96
C ARG A 232 2.70 20.36 8.53
N LEU A 233 2.86 20.80 7.27
CA LEU A 233 2.07 21.90 6.73
C LEU A 233 0.58 21.53 6.66
N GLN A 234 0.26 20.29 6.30
CA GLN A 234 -1.11 19.79 6.31
C GLN A 234 -1.72 19.79 7.70
N LYS A 235 -1.01 19.25 8.69
CA LYS A 235 -1.47 19.26 10.09
C LYS A 235 -1.84 20.66 10.56
N ALA A 236 -0.98 21.64 10.31
CA ALA A 236 -1.26 23.04 10.67
C ALA A 236 -2.52 23.61 9.99
N ARG A 237 -2.80 23.23 8.73
CA ARG A 237 -4.02 23.65 8.03
C ARG A 237 -5.27 22.97 8.58
N LEU A 238 -5.20 21.67 8.88
CA LEU A 238 -6.31 20.93 9.48
C LEU A 238 -6.64 21.44 10.90
N ASP A 239 -5.61 21.75 11.69
CA ASP A 239 -5.78 22.36 13.02
C ASP A 239 -6.53 23.71 12.93
N ALA A 240 -6.24 24.53 11.91
CA ALA A 240 -6.93 25.80 11.71
C ALA A 240 -8.41 25.60 11.33
N LEU A 241 -8.71 24.63 10.45
CA LEU A 241 -10.08 24.30 10.05
C LEU A 241 -10.90 23.73 11.21
N ASP A 242 -10.31 22.89 12.05
CA ASP A 242 -10.95 22.35 13.26
C ASP A 242 -11.38 23.49 14.21
N ILE A 243 -10.56 24.54 14.36
CA ILE A 243 -10.87 25.72 15.18
C ILE A 243 -12.01 26.54 14.56
N GLU A 244 -11.98 26.78 13.25
CA GLU A 244 -13.01 27.55 12.53
C GLU A 244 -14.37 26.85 12.61
N GLU A 245 -14.41 25.54 12.41
CA GLU A 245 -15.63 24.73 12.51
C GLU A 245 -16.18 24.73 13.93
N GLY A 246 -15.31 24.57 14.94
CA GLY A 246 -15.71 24.69 16.35
C GLY A 246 -16.29 26.05 16.71
N ALA A 247 -15.70 27.14 16.20
CA ALA A 247 -16.18 28.51 16.44
C ALA A 247 -17.55 28.76 15.78
N ALA A 248 -17.76 28.26 14.56
CA ALA A 248 -19.04 28.37 13.86
C ALA A 248 -20.18 27.68 14.62
N LEU A 249 -19.93 26.47 15.14
CA LEU A 249 -20.91 25.73 15.94
C LEU A 249 -21.30 26.46 17.23
N ILE A 250 -20.35 27.11 17.91
CA ILE A 250 -20.62 27.93 19.11
C ILE A 250 -21.47 29.15 18.74
N SER A 251 -21.15 29.81 17.62
CA SER A 251 -21.92 30.95 17.13
C SER A 251 -23.39 30.57 16.86
N ASP A 252 -23.61 29.46 16.16
CA ASP A 252 -24.97 28.99 15.84
C ASP A 252 -25.76 28.59 17.09
N ALA A 253 -25.08 27.97 18.08
CA ALA A 253 -25.70 27.63 19.36
C ALA A 253 -26.10 28.86 20.19
N SER A 254 -25.42 30.00 20.02
CA SER A 254 -25.72 31.24 20.76
C SER A 254 -26.92 32.03 20.23
N ILE A 255 -27.41 31.71 19.03
CA ILE A 255 -28.55 32.36 18.38
C ILE A 255 -29.90 31.73 18.79
N VAL A 256 -29.87 30.52 19.37
CA VAL A 256 -31.03 29.75 19.81
C VAL A 256 -31.38 30.06 21.27
#